data_AF-A0AAN6P8U0-F1
#
_entry.id   AF-A0AAN6P8U0-F1
#
_cell.length_a   1.000
_cell.length_b   1.000
_cell.length_c   1.000
_cell.angle_alpha   90.00
_cell.angle_beta   90.00
_cell.angle_gamma   90.00
#
_symmetry.space_group_name_H-M   'P 1'
#
loop_
_entity.id
_entity.type
_entity.pdbx_description
1 polymer ?
#
loop_
_entity_poly.entity_id
_entity_poly.type
_entity_poly.pdbx_seq_one_letter_code
_entity_poly.pdbx_strand_id
1 'polypeptide(L)'
;MFKNRLMEKVRAAADPPKTEAVIPAEIQPLYLLMWEHGIKRHFDGSSSDWSEPIPGHLTTRPGKRPGLRASAKRVTFTGDVLREIFDPTVNKIARLVREQVEGVWQDCEELPKSAIVCGGFSGNPYLQNKTREQVDQLNEEHGKDHANMRFEVAPEWLSRQLVATDCAMRASEQDPQSLNLPAQRTTRVASRIARASYAIHSSSTISPHQFITKGEGLLVTQPKVIHLAPVHFNVRPGIAASLTIYRGQETTINRDRMVKDCEISWTGAAFGRLSEAVVGGLPVQLSVGWSNNAVGFEVSVNGTVQTPGMLDGFCMDYAMHDA
;
A
#
# COMPACT_ATOMS: atom_id res chain seq x y z
N MET A 1 -10.25 -16.10 0.85
CA MET A 1 -9.92 -17.54 0.89
C MET A 1 -10.34 -18.22 2.20
N PHE A 2 -9.83 -17.83 3.38
CA PHE A 2 -10.17 -18.48 4.66
C PHE A 2 -11.67 -18.54 4.97
N LYS A 3 -12.40 -17.43 4.80
CA LYS A 3 -13.85 -17.34 5.07
C LYS A 3 -14.64 -18.44 4.33
N ASN A 4 -14.27 -18.77 3.09
CA ASN A 4 -14.94 -19.82 2.32
C ASN A 4 -14.66 -21.21 2.91
N ARG A 5 -13.40 -21.51 3.23
CA ARG A 5 -13.01 -22.78 3.87
C ARG A 5 -13.65 -22.96 5.25
N LEU A 6 -13.78 -21.87 6.01
CA LEU A 6 -14.53 -21.87 7.27
C LEU A 6 -16.01 -22.19 7.04
N MET A 7 -16.66 -21.53 6.07
CA MET A 7 -18.06 -21.83 5.74
C MET A 7 -18.25 -23.29 5.34
N GLU A 8 -17.37 -23.85 4.51
CA GLU A 8 -17.42 -25.27 4.10
C GLU A 8 -17.30 -26.22 5.30
N LYS A 9 -16.33 -25.99 6.19
CA LYS A 9 -16.15 -26.84 7.38
C LYS A 9 -17.29 -26.69 8.39
N VAL A 10 -17.84 -25.48 8.57
CA VAL A 10 -19.01 -25.27 9.44
C VAL A 10 -20.23 -25.97 8.86
N ARG A 11 -20.47 -25.89 7.54
CA ARG A 11 -21.55 -26.61 6.87
C ARG A 11 -21.38 -28.13 6.99
N ALA A 12 -20.17 -28.65 6.80
CA ALA A 12 -19.90 -30.09 6.95
C ALA A 12 -20.15 -30.59 8.38
N ALA A 13 -19.96 -29.73 9.39
CA ALA A 13 -20.17 -30.07 10.78
C ALA A 13 -21.58 -29.75 11.31
N ALA A 14 -22.32 -28.83 10.68
CA ALA A 14 -23.68 -28.48 11.09
C ALA A 14 -24.67 -29.63 10.86
N ASP A 15 -25.81 -29.60 11.55
CA ASP A 15 -26.86 -30.60 11.35
C ASP A 15 -27.61 -30.35 10.01
N PRO A 16 -28.05 -31.40 9.28
CA PRO A 16 -28.63 -31.27 7.93
C PRO A 16 -29.77 -30.25 7.74
N PRO A 17 -30.76 -30.09 8.65
CA PRO A 17 -31.78 -29.06 8.48
C PRO A 17 -31.24 -27.62 8.64
N LYS A 18 -30.00 -27.45 9.09
CA LYS A 18 -29.34 -26.17 9.33
C LYS A 18 -28.22 -25.87 8.34
N THR A 19 -27.75 -26.85 7.55
CA THR A 19 -26.66 -26.64 6.58
C THR A 19 -27.04 -25.69 5.46
N GLU A 20 -28.30 -25.68 5.04
CA GLU A 20 -28.85 -24.72 4.05
C GLU A 20 -29.14 -23.35 4.67
N ALA A 21 -29.36 -23.30 5.98
CA ALA A 21 -29.70 -22.10 6.73
C ALA A 21 -28.48 -21.39 7.35
N VAL A 22 -27.24 -21.86 7.14
CA VAL A 22 -26.04 -21.15 7.65
C VAL A 22 -25.91 -19.81 6.92
N ILE A 23 -26.38 -18.74 7.57
CA ILE A 23 -26.37 -17.39 7.03
C ILE A 23 -24.98 -16.78 7.22
N PRO A 24 -24.45 -15.99 6.26
CA PRO A 24 -23.19 -15.27 6.43
C PRO A 24 -23.05 -14.47 7.75
N ALA A 25 -24.17 -14.01 8.31
CA ALA A 25 -24.21 -13.30 9.58
C ALA A 25 -23.80 -14.16 10.79
N GLU A 26 -24.13 -15.46 10.82
CA GLU A 26 -23.76 -16.38 11.91
C GLU A 26 -22.29 -16.80 11.83
N ILE A 27 -21.72 -16.80 10.61
CA ILE A 27 -20.31 -17.11 10.38
C ILE A 27 -19.40 -15.95 10.76
N GLN A 28 -19.87 -14.70 10.69
CA GLN A 28 -19.02 -13.54 10.91
C GLN A 28 -18.38 -13.50 12.31
N PRO A 29 -19.11 -13.75 13.43
CA PRO A 29 -18.48 -13.84 14.76
C PRO A 29 -17.45 -14.96 14.86
N LEU A 30 -17.73 -16.11 14.24
CA LEU A 30 -16.80 -17.24 14.20
C LEU A 30 -15.54 -16.92 13.41
N TYR A 31 -15.70 -16.26 12.27
CA TYR A 31 -14.59 -15.77 11.48
C TYR A 31 -13.72 -14.82 12.30
N LEU A 32 -14.31 -13.82 12.96
CA LEU A 32 -13.54 -12.86 13.77
C LEU A 32 -12.80 -13.56 14.92
N LEU A 33 -13.49 -14.43 15.66
CA LEU A 33 -12.88 -15.15 16.77
C LEU A 33 -11.76 -16.10 16.30
N MET A 34 -12.06 -16.97 15.34
CA MET A 34 -11.13 -18.01 14.90
C MET A 34 -10.00 -17.45 14.05
N TRP A 35 -10.28 -16.52 13.13
CA TRP A 35 -9.28 -15.95 12.23
C TRP A 35 -8.55 -14.79 12.89
N GLU A 36 -9.22 -13.66 13.13
CA GLU A 36 -8.58 -12.40 13.54
C GLU A 36 -7.99 -12.47 14.96
N HIS A 37 -8.62 -13.21 15.86
CA HIS A 37 -8.16 -13.34 17.26
C HIS A 37 -7.42 -14.66 17.55
N GLY A 38 -7.64 -15.71 16.75
CA GLY A 38 -6.99 -17.01 16.90
C GLY A 38 -5.83 -17.19 15.91
N ILE A 39 -6.12 -17.88 14.81
CA ILE A 39 -5.18 -18.36 13.80
C ILE A 39 -4.25 -17.26 13.30
N LYS A 40 -4.76 -16.10 12.90
CA LYS A 40 -3.96 -14.99 12.33
C LYS A 40 -2.90 -14.48 13.31
N ARG A 41 -3.17 -14.51 14.62
CA ARG A 41 -2.24 -14.00 15.64
C ARG A 41 -1.23 -15.03 16.10
N HIS A 42 -1.58 -16.31 16.08
CA HIS A 42 -0.81 -17.34 16.79
C HIS A 42 -0.24 -18.42 15.87
N PHE A 43 -0.66 -18.49 14.60
CA PHE A 43 -0.08 -19.45 13.67
C PHE A 43 1.40 -19.17 13.46
N ASP A 44 2.22 -20.18 13.71
CA ASP A 44 3.68 -20.15 13.71
C ASP A 44 4.31 -20.95 12.56
N GLY A 45 3.48 -21.55 11.71
CA GLY A 45 3.91 -22.43 10.62
C GLY A 45 3.98 -23.90 11.01
N SER A 46 3.67 -24.27 12.26
CA SER A 46 3.70 -25.65 12.74
C SER A 46 2.72 -26.55 11.98
N SER A 47 2.97 -27.86 12.02
CA SER A 47 2.06 -28.88 11.49
C SER A 47 0.87 -29.17 12.41
N SER A 48 0.77 -28.47 13.55
CA SER A 48 -0.28 -28.69 14.54
C SER A 48 -1.65 -28.30 14.00
N ASP A 49 -2.64 -29.15 14.30
CA ASP A 49 -4.03 -28.88 13.94
C ASP A 49 -4.62 -27.78 14.81
N TRP A 50 -5.30 -26.82 14.17
CA TRP A 50 -6.07 -25.79 14.84
C TRP A 50 -7.54 -26.21 14.93
N SER A 51 -8.05 -26.46 16.14
CA SER A 51 -9.41 -26.92 16.34
C SER A 51 -10.19 -26.00 17.26
N GLU A 52 -11.36 -25.51 16.83
CA GLU A 52 -12.23 -24.63 17.62
C GLU A 52 -13.66 -25.18 17.71
N PRO A 53 -14.34 -25.01 18.85
CA PRO A 53 -15.72 -25.44 19.00
C PRO A 53 -16.66 -24.59 18.14
N ILE A 54 -17.62 -25.25 17.51
CA ILE A 54 -18.72 -24.59 16.81
C ILE A 54 -19.79 -24.20 17.86
N PRO A 55 -20.38 -23.00 17.77
CA PRO A 55 -21.47 -22.58 18.62
C PRO A 55 -22.61 -23.61 18.63
N GLY A 56 -23.08 -23.96 19.82
CA GLY A 56 -24.06 -25.03 20.00
C GLY A 56 -25.36 -24.81 19.23
N HIS A 57 -25.76 -23.56 18.96
CA HIS A 57 -26.97 -23.28 18.18
C HIS A 57 -26.87 -23.75 16.72
N LEU A 58 -25.66 -23.89 16.15
CA LEU A 58 -25.43 -24.42 14.80
C LEU A 58 -25.38 -25.95 14.76
N THR A 59 -25.10 -26.59 15.91
CA THR A 59 -24.86 -28.04 15.99
C THR A 59 -25.92 -28.81 16.77
N THR A 60 -26.89 -28.12 17.38
CA THR A 60 -27.94 -28.74 18.21
C THR A 60 -29.27 -28.75 17.46
N ARG A 61 -29.94 -29.90 17.38
CA ARG A 61 -31.29 -29.99 16.80
C ARG A 61 -32.32 -29.23 17.65
N PRO A 62 -33.32 -28.57 17.02
CA PRO A 62 -34.45 -27.99 17.75
C PRO A 62 -35.11 -29.03 18.66
N GLY A 63 -35.36 -28.67 19.93
CA GLY A 63 -36.02 -29.54 20.90
C GLY A 63 -35.11 -30.51 21.69
N LYS A 64 -33.81 -30.62 21.37
CA LYS A 64 -32.84 -31.32 22.22
C LYS A 64 -32.12 -30.31 23.11
N ARG A 65 -32.28 -30.42 24.43
CA ARG A 65 -31.40 -29.71 25.38
C ARG A 65 -29.98 -30.27 25.20
N PRO A 66 -28.95 -29.43 25.04
CA PRO A 66 -27.57 -29.90 25.09
C PRO A 66 -27.37 -30.64 26.42
N GLY A 67 -27.15 -31.95 26.37
CA GLY A 67 -26.74 -32.66 27.57
C GLY A 67 -25.39 -32.10 28.03
N LEU A 68 -25.13 -32.05 29.34
CA LEU A 68 -23.87 -31.59 29.94
C LEU A 68 -22.60 -32.29 29.38
N ARG A 69 -22.76 -33.35 28.57
CA ARG A 69 -21.68 -34.17 27.97
C ARG A 69 -21.73 -34.27 26.44
N ALA A 70 -22.58 -33.50 25.76
CA ALA A 70 -22.53 -33.49 24.29
C ALA A 70 -21.24 -32.77 23.86
N SER A 71 -20.25 -33.51 23.35
CA SER A 71 -19.02 -32.93 22.82
C SER A 71 -19.38 -31.92 21.73
N ALA A 72 -19.08 -30.64 21.96
CA ALA A 72 -19.28 -29.61 20.96
C ALA A 72 -18.56 -30.04 19.68
N LYS A 73 -19.27 -30.06 18.54
CA LYS A 73 -18.62 -30.33 17.26
C LYS A 73 -17.57 -29.24 17.03
N ARG A 74 -16.42 -29.62 16.48
CA ARG A 74 -15.29 -28.71 16.28
C ARG A 74 -15.01 -28.56 14.79
N VAL A 75 -14.58 -27.37 14.39
CA VAL A 75 -13.93 -27.15 13.10
C VAL A 75 -12.44 -27.30 13.31
N THR A 76 -11.81 -28.18 12.53
CA THR A 76 -10.36 -28.39 12.55
C THR A 76 -9.74 -27.99 11.21
N PHE A 77 -8.69 -27.18 11.27
CA PHE A 77 -7.80 -26.85 10.16
C PHE A 77 -6.44 -27.48 10.40
N THR A 78 -5.92 -28.22 9.43
CA THR A 78 -4.58 -28.79 9.53
C THR A 78 -3.52 -27.71 9.29
N GLY A 79 -2.31 -27.93 9.81
CA GLY A 79 -1.18 -27.02 9.57
C GLY A 79 -0.91 -26.79 8.07
N ASP A 80 -1.06 -27.82 7.22
CA ASP A 80 -0.92 -27.70 5.76
C ASP A 80 -1.95 -26.76 5.15
N VAL A 81 -3.21 -26.89 5.57
CA VAL A 81 -4.29 -26.00 5.10
C VAL A 81 -4.05 -24.56 5.53
N LEU A 82 -3.50 -24.36 6.74
CA LEU A 82 -3.15 -23.02 7.20
C LEU A 82 -1.96 -22.46 6.43
N ARG A 83 -0.90 -23.23 6.18
CA ARG A 83 0.22 -22.81 5.32
C ARG A 83 -0.27 -22.36 3.95
N GLU A 84 -1.12 -23.15 3.29
CA GLU A 84 -1.70 -22.80 1.99
C GLU A 84 -2.40 -21.42 1.98
N ILE A 85 -2.98 -21.03 3.11
CA ILE A 85 -3.68 -19.74 3.27
C ILE A 85 -2.69 -18.60 3.55
N PHE A 86 -1.65 -18.84 4.35
CA PHE A 86 -0.68 -17.81 4.74
C PHE A 86 0.42 -17.59 3.70
N ASP A 87 0.94 -18.65 3.10
CA ASP A 87 2.11 -18.66 2.23
C ASP A 87 2.05 -17.59 1.12
N PRO A 88 0.93 -17.41 0.37
CA PRO A 88 0.89 -16.40 -0.68
C PRO A 88 1.15 -14.98 -0.17
N THR A 89 0.68 -14.66 1.04
CA THR A 89 0.83 -13.33 1.64
C THR A 89 2.16 -13.20 2.36
N VAL A 90 2.52 -14.19 3.19
CA VAL A 90 3.75 -14.17 3.97
C VAL A 90 4.98 -14.21 3.07
N ASN A 91 5.00 -15.06 2.05
CA ASN A 91 6.13 -15.12 1.11
C ASN A 91 6.24 -13.84 0.28
N LYS A 92 5.11 -13.22 -0.10
CA LYS A 92 5.13 -11.92 -0.78
C LYS A 92 5.73 -10.83 0.11
N ILE A 93 5.36 -10.77 1.39
CA ILE A 93 5.92 -9.79 2.34
C ILE A 93 7.42 -10.06 2.54
N ALA A 94 7.81 -11.30 2.82
CA ALA A 94 9.21 -11.67 3.04
C ALA A 94 10.08 -11.33 1.81
N ARG A 95 9.58 -11.60 0.60
CA ARG A 95 10.24 -11.23 -0.65
C ARG A 95 10.39 -9.71 -0.80
N LEU A 96 9.34 -8.94 -0.53
CA LEU A 96 9.41 -7.47 -0.58
C LEU A 96 10.43 -6.91 0.40
N VAL A 97 10.50 -7.46 1.63
CA VAL A 97 11.53 -7.04 2.61
C VAL A 97 12.93 -7.29 2.04
N ARG A 98 13.17 -8.48 1.48
CA ARG A 98 14.45 -8.81 0.84
C ARG A 98 14.80 -7.83 -0.29
N GLU A 99 13.89 -7.63 -1.23
CA GLU A 99 14.06 -6.72 -2.38
C GLU A 99 14.41 -5.28 -1.92
N GLN A 100 13.80 -4.79 -0.84
CA GLN A 100 14.11 -3.47 -0.30
C GLN A 100 15.50 -3.41 0.35
N VAL A 101 15.91 -4.44 1.08
CA VAL A 101 17.24 -4.49 1.71
C VAL A 101 18.34 -4.61 0.66
N GLU A 102 18.13 -5.46 -0.35
CA GLU A 102 19.05 -5.59 -1.49
C GLU A 102 19.18 -4.27 -2.26
N GLY A 103 18.07 -3.53 -2.43
CA GLY A 103 18.12 -2.19 -3.02
C GLY A 103 19.00 -1.22 -2.23
N VAL A 104 18.87 -1.19 -0.90
CA VAL A 104 19.74 -0.36 -0.04
C VAL A 104 21.20 -0.78 -0.17
N TRP A 105 21.47 -2.10 -0.16
CA TRP A 105 22.82 -2.63 -0.34
C TRP A 105 23.44 -2.21 -1.68
N GLN A 106 22.68 -2.29 -2.78
CA GLN A 106 23.15 -1.89 -4.11
C GLN A 106 23.49 -0.40 -4.18
N ASP A 107 22.73 0.45 -3.49
CA ASP A 107 22.90 1.91 -3.53
C ASP A 107 23.98 2.40 -2.56
N CYS A 108 24.14 1.74 -1.41
CA CYS A 108 24.96 2.24 -0.30
C CYS A 108 26.20 1.38 -0.03
N GLU A 109 26.33 0.20 -0.65
CA GLU A 109 27.35 -0.80 -0.34
C GLU A 109 27.39 -1.18 1.16
N GLU A 110 26.28 -0.98 1.87
CA GLU A 110 26.12 -1.26 3.29
C GLU A 110 24.73 -1.84 3.58
N LEU A 111 24.66 -2.81 4.50
CA LEU A 111 23.39 -3.33 4.98
C LEU A 111 22.72 -2.32 5.91
N PRO A 112 21.36 -2.24 5.91
CA PRO A 112 20.64 -1.50 6.94
C PRO A 112 21.00 -2.01 8.34
N LYS A 113 21.10 -1.10 9.31
CA LYS A 113 21.38 -1.48 10.71
C LYS A 113 20.26 -2.34 11.33
N SER A 114 19.02 -2.10 10.91
CA SER A 114 17.84 -2.77 11.46
C SER A 114 16.71 -2.86 10.45
N ALA A 115 16.04 -4.00 10.40
CA ALA A 115 14.74 -4.19 9.76
C ALA A 115 13.66 -4.22 10.84
N ILE A 116 12.77 -3.22 10.82
CA ILE A 116 11.67 -3.10 11.79
C ILE A 116 10.36 -3.46 11.11
N VAL A 117 9.66 -4.47 11.61
CA VAL A 117 8.34 -4.86 11.10
C VAL A 117 7.24 -4.24 11.97
N CYS A 118 6.41 -3.40 11.36
CA CYS A 118 5.32 -2.68 12.02
C CYS A 118 3.94 -3.14 11.53
N GLY A 119 2.92 -2.94 12.37
CA GLY A 119 1.50 -3.16 12.04
C GLY A 119 0.89 -4.40 12.68
N GLY A 120 -0.43 -4.56 12.61
CA GLY A 120 -1.12 -5.64 13.35
C GLY A 120 -0.71 -7.06 12.90
N PHE A 121 -0.37 -7.24 11.63
CA PHE A 121 0.05 -8.55 11.12
C PHE A 121 1.51 -8.88 11.44
N SER A 122 2.34 -7.89 11.83
CA SER A 122 3.73 -8.15 12.24
C SER A 122 3.83 -8.98 13.52
N GLY A 123 2.75 -9.03 14.32
CA GLY A 123 2.65 -9.88 15.50
C GLY A 123 2.50 -11.38 15.20
N ASN A 124 2.22 -11.77 13.95
CA ASN A 124 2.08 -13.17 13.58
C ASN A 124 3.44 -13.90 13.60
N PRO A 125 3.61 -14.98 14.39
CA PRO A 125 4.89 -15.68 14.51
C PRO A 125 5.38 -16.28 13.18
N TYR A 126 4.48 -16.80 12.34
CA TYR A 126 4.88 -17.37 11.05
C TYR A 126 5.50 -16.32 10.12
N LEU A 127 4.91 -15.13 10.03
CA LEU A 127 5.47 -13.99 9.30
C LEU A 127 6.81 -13.54 9.89
N GLN A 128 6.92 -13.47 11.23
CA GLN A 128 8.16 -13.08 11.90
C GLN A 128 9.30 -14.05 11.57
N ASN A 129 9.04 -15.35 11.67
CA ASN A 129 10.02 -16.40 11.36
C ASN A 129 10.47 -16.29 9.89
N LYS A 130 9.52 -16.21 8.95
CA LYS A 130 9.83 -16.08 7.52
C LYS A 130 10.63 -14.81 7.19
N THR A 131 10.29 -13.69 7.81
CA THR A 131 11.01 -12.44 7.57
C THR A 131 12.40 -12.47 8.20
N ARG A 132 12.54 -13.05 9.40
CA ARG A 132 13.84 -13.26 10.05
C ARG A 132 14.74 -14.17 9.23
N GLU A 133 14.22 -15.28 8.70
CA GLU A 133 14.96 -16.16 7.79
C GLU A 133 15.54 -15.38 6.59
N GLN A 134 14.80 -14.43 6.02
CA GLN A 134 15.32 -13.58 4.94
C GLN A 134 16.42 -12.63 5.41
N VAL A 135 16.26 -12.03 6.59
CA VAL A 135 17.29 -11.15 7.19
C VAL A 135 18.58 -11.92 7.48
N ASP A 136 18.45 -13.12 8.04
CA ASP A 136 19.60 -13.98 8.36
C ASP A 136 20.34 -14.40 7.10
N GLN A 137 19.62 -14.79 6.03
CA GLN A 137 20.21 -15.07 4.71
C GLN A 137 20.98 -13.87 4.14
N LEU A 138 20.40 -12.67 4.21
CA LEU A 138 21.08 -11.45 3.73
C LEU A 138 22.34 -11.12 4.54
N ASN A 139 22.31 -11.36 5.85
CA ASN A 139 23.49 -11.21 6.70
C ASN A 139 24.58 -12.23 6.33
N GLU A 140 24.22 -13.46 5.97
CA GLU A 140 25.18 -14.47 5.50
C GLU A 140 25.79 -14.12 4.13
N GLU A 141 24.96 -13.57 3.24
CA GLU A 141 25.35 -13.19 1.87
C GLU A 141 26.22 -11.93 1.82
N HIS A 142 25.93 -10.93 2.65
CA HIS A 142 26.54 -9.59 2.58
C HIS A 142 27.22 -9.10 3.87
N GLY A 143 26.95 -9.74 5.02
CA GLY A 143 27.38 -9.26 6.34
C GLY A 143 28.81 -9.62 6.76
N LYS A 144 29.61 -10.31 5.94
CA LYS A 144 30.98 -10.71 6.32
C LYS A 144 31.90 -9.51 6.57
N ASP A 145 31.63 -8.38 5.91
CA ASP A 145 32.45 -7.17 5.99
C ASP A 145 31.72 -5.99 6.67
N HIS A 146 30.45 -6.17 7.10
CA HIS A 146 29.59 -5.10 7.63
C HIS A 146 28.90 -5.49 8.94
N ALA A 147 28.40 -4.50 9.69
CA ALA A 147 27.62 -4.79 10.88
C ALA A 147 26.33 -5.54 10.52
N ASN A 148 26.08 -6.68 11.16
CA ASN A 148 24.88 -7.49 10.92
C ASN A 148 23.59 -6.68 11.14
N MET A 149 22.68 -6.77 10.16
CA MET A 149 21.34 -6.21 10.25
C MET A 149 20.55 -6.92 11.35
N ARG A 150 19.92 -6.14 12.24
CA ARG A 150 19.05 -6.68 13.29
C ARG A 150 17.61 -6.81 12.79
N PHE A 151 16.95 -7.92 13.12
CA PHE A 151 15.51 -8.06 12.92
C PHE A 151 14.75 -7.70 14.20
N GLU A 152 13.91 -6.67 14.12
CA GLU A 152 13.14 -6.16 15.26
C GLU A 152 11.64 -6.15 14.95
N VAL A 153 10.84 -6.60 15.92
CA VAL A 153 9.38 -6.52 15.84
C VAL A 153 8.95 -5.40 16.77
N ALA A 154 8.38 -4.34 16.21
CA ALA A 154 7.82 -3.28 17.03
C ALA A 154 6.62 -3.85 17.80
N PRO A 155 6.56 -3.69 19.14
CA PRO A 155 5.37 -4.04 19.91
C PRO A 155 4.10 -3.47 19.27
N GLU A 156 2.97 -4.18 19.33
CA GLU A 156 1.74 -3.75 18.64
C GLU A 156 1.31 -2.32 19.03
N TRP A 157 1.42 -2.01 20.33
CA TRP A 157 1.13 -0.67 20.84
C TRP A 157 2.10 0.38 20.27
N LEU A 158 3.38 0.04 20.14
CA LEU A 158 4.39 0.92 19.56
C LEU A 158 4.16 1.12 18.08
N SER A 159 3.81 0.08 17.31
CA SER A 159 3.49 0.22 15.89
C SER A 159 2.36 1.23 15.64
N ARG A 160 1.28 1.15 16.43
CA ARG A 160 0.16 2.09 16.33
C ARG A 160 0.55 3.49 16.77
N GLN A 161 1.32 3.59 17.86
CA GLN A 161 1.82 4.87 18.35
C GLN A 161 2.78 5.51 17.35
N LEU A 162 3.74 4.78 16.76
CA LEU A 162 4.69 5.34 15.81
C LEU A 162 4.00 6.00 14.62
N VAL A 163 3.00 5.35 14.02
CA VAL A 163 2.23 5.93 12.93
C VAL A 163 1.40 7.12 13.40
N ALA A 164 0.69 7.01 14.53
CA ALA A 164 -0.12 8.09 15.07
C ALA A 164 0.71 9.30 15.50
N THR A 165 1.85 9.07 16.15
CA THR A 165 2.82 10.07 16.58
C THR A 165 3.47 10.73 15.38
N ASP A 166 3.86 9.99 14.33
CA ASP A 166 4.36 10.59 13.09
C ASP A 166 3.29 11.46 12.40
N CYS A 167 2.03 11.03 12.39
CA CYS A 167 0.91 11.85 11.90
C CYS A 167 0.70 13.11 12.75
N ALA A 168 0.76 12.99 14.09
CA ALA A 168 0.62 14.13 14.99
C ALA A 168 1.78 15.12 14.83
N MET A 169 3.01 14.63 14.71
CA MET A 169 4.19 15.45 14.43
C MET A 169 4.02 16.18 13.09
N ARG A 170 3.58 15.51 12.02
CA ARG A 170 3.26 16.14 10.72
C ARG A 170 2.20 17.24 10.84
N ALA A 171 1.13 16.99 11.58
CA ALA A 171 0.08 17.99 11.78
C ALA A 171 0.60 19.21 12.53
N SER A 172 1.44 19.00 13.56
CA SER A 172 2.08 20.09 14.31
C SER A 172 3.09 20.89 13.48
N GLU A 173 3.74 20.29 12.49
CA GLU A 173 4.62 21.03 11.55
C GLU A 173 3.82 21.99 10.66
N GLN A 174 2.60 21.60 10.26
CA GLN A 174 1.72 22.41 9.43
C GLN A 174 1.00 23.51 10.22
N ASP A 175 0.64 23.22 11.46
CA ASP A 175 0.06 24.18 12.39
C ASP A 175 0.73 24.01 13.78
N PRO A 176 1.83 24.74 14.03
CA PRO A 176 2.56 24.68 15.30
C PRO A 176 1.74 25.09 16.52
N GLN A 177 0.58 25.74 16.34
CA GLN A 177 -0.30 26.13 17.44
C GLN A 177 -1.38 25.09 17.73
N SER A 178 -1.67 24.17 16.80
CA SER A 178 -2.72 23.15 16.94
C SER A 178 -2.44 22.10 18.01
N LEU A 179 -1.17 21.78 18.23
CA LEU A 179 -0.71 20.74 19.14
C LEU A 179 0.33 21.38 20.04
N ASN A 180 0.01 21.57 21.32
CA ASN A 180 0.92 22.04 22.38
C ASN A 180 2.07 21.04 22.64
N LEU A 181 2.71 20.54 21.59
CA LEU A 181 3.89 19.70 21.68
C LEU A 181 5.06 20.60 22.03
N PRO A 182 5.94 20.18 22.96
CA PRO A 182 7.13 20.96 23.27
C PRO A 182 7.89 21.21 21.97
N ALA A 183 8.30 22.46 21.75
CA ALA A 183 9.06 22.90 20.58
C ALA A 183 10.46 22.26 20.57
N GLN A 184 10.52 20.94 20.43
CA GLN A 184 11.75 20.25 20.12
C GLN A 184 12.03 20.50 18.65
N ARG A 185 13.20 21.12 18.42
CA ARG A 185 13.80 21.36 17.11
C ARG A 185 14.23 20.03 16.49
N THR A 186 13.30 19.15 16.17
CA THR A 186 13.56 17.99 15.33
C THR A 186 13.58 18.46 13.88
N THR A 187 14.76 18.59 13.29
CA THR A 187 14.88 18.77 11.84
C THR A 187 14.55 17.45 11.17
N ARG A 188 13.33 17.34 10.66
CA ARG A 188 12.90 16.15 9.93
C ARG A 188 13.41 16.21 8.50
N VAL A 189 14.29 15.28 8.15
CA VAL A 189 14.68 15.05 6.75
C VAL A 189 13.76 13.98 6.19
N ALA A 190 12.63 14.39 5.63
CA ALA A 190 11.77 13.49 4.88
C ALA A 190 12.30 13.38 3.44
N SER A 191 13.27 12.51 3.20
CA SER A 191 13.47 12.00 1.85
C SER A 191 12.28 11.11 1.53
N ARG A 192 11.63 11.35 0.40
CA ARG A 192 10.45 10.60 0.01
C ARG A 192 10.71 9.99 -1.36
N ILE A 193 10.69 8.67 -1.37
CA ILE A 193 10.95 7.87 -2.55
C ILE A 193 9.64 7.66 -3.31
N ALA A 194 9.68 7.90 -4.62
CA ALA A 194 8.56 7.61 -5.51
C ALA A 194 8.31 6.08 -5.54
N ARG A 195 7.08 5.67 -5.21
CA ARG A 195 6.70 4.24 -5.17
C ARG A 195 6.37 3.64 -6.54
N ALA A 196 6.35 4.48 -7.56
CA ALA A 196 5.99 4.12 -8.92
C ALA A 196 6.77 5.01 -9.89
N SER A 197 6.92 4.53 -11.12
CA SER A 197 7.43 5.35 -12.23
C SER A 197 6.29 6.16 -12.82
N TYR A 198 6.57 7.40 -13.21
CA TYR A 198 5.60 8.30 -13.80
C TYR A 198 6.05 8.75 -15.18
N ALA A 199 5.08 8.85 -16.09
CA ALA A 199 5.32 9.19 -17.47
C ALA A 199 4.21 10.05 -18.05
N ILE A 200 4.56 10.79 -19.10
CA ILE A 200 3.60 11.47 -19.96
C ILE A 200 3.48 10.66 -21.24
N HIS A 201 2.25 10.45 -21.69
CA HIS A 201 2.00 9.89 -23.02
C HIS A 201 0.98 10.72 -23.76
N SER A 202 1.33 11.08 -24.99
CA SER A 202 0.45 11.75 -25.95
C SER A 202 0.15 10.79 -27.10
N SER A 203 -0.99 10.97 -27.74
CA SER A 203 -1.35 10.24 -28.96
C SER A 203 -0.33 10.45 -30.09
N SER A 204 0.45 11.54 -30.04
CA SER A 204 1.47 11.87 -31.05
C SER A 204 2.82 11.19 -30.82
N THR A 205 3.06 10.62 -29.63
CA THR A 205 4.35 10.03 -29.25
C THR A 205 4.28 8.50 -29.25
N ILE A 206 5.26 7.84 -29.87
CA ILE A 206 5.33 6.37 -29.91
C ILE A 206 5.66 5.81 -28.52
N SER A 207 6.59 6.44 -27.80
CA SER A 207 7.02 6.04 -26.46
C SER A 207 6.56 7.05 -25.39
N PRO A 208 6.11 6.59 -24.22
CA PRO A 208 5.90 7.47 -23.07
C PRO A 208 7.20 8.14 -22.63
N HIS A 209 7.13 9.43 -22.28
CA HIS A 209 8.27 10.17 -21.71
C HIS A 209 8.30 9.96 -20.20
N GLN A 210 9.23 9.11 -19.73
CA GLN A 210 9.47 8.91 -18.30
C GLN A 210 10.06 10.15 -17.67
N PHE A 211 9.53 10.56 -16.53
CA PHE A 211 10.08 11.67 -15.78
C PHE A 211 10.30 11.40 -14.30
N ILE A 212 9.73 10.32 -13.75
CA ILE A 212 10.10 9.79 -12.43
C ILE A 212 10.31 8.29 -12.55
N THR A 213 11.38 7.79 -11.93
CA THR A 213 11.64 6.36 -11.78
C THR A 213 11.18 5.89 -10.41
N LYS A 214 10.56 4.70 -10.33
CA LYS A 214 10.30 4.04 -9.05
C LYS A 214 11.61 3.90 -8.27
N GLY A 215 11.63 4.33 -7.01
CA GLY A 215 12.87 4.39 -6.22
C GLY A 215 13.50 5.79 -6.19
N GLU A 216 13.11 6.68 -7.09
CA GLU A 216 13.69 8.03 -7.15
C GLU A 216 13.28 8.87 -5.93
N GLY A 217 14.27 9.43 -5.24
CA GLY A 217 14.05 10.39 -4.15
C GLY A 217 13.61 11.75 -4.69
N LEU A 218 12.47 12.24 -4.23
CA LEU A 218 12.01 13.61 -4.53
C LEU A 218 12.06 14.45 -3.26
N LEU A 219 12.63 15.65 -3.37
CA LEU A 219 12.72 16.60 -2.27
C LEU A 219 11.40 17.34 -2.11
N VAL A 220 10.95 17.49 -0.86
CA VAL A 220 9.74 18.29 -0.55
C VAL A 220 9.99 19.77 -0.85
N THR A 221 11.22 20.25 -0.60
CA THR A 221 11.60 21.66 -0.75
C THR A 221 12.05 22.05 -2.15
N GLN A 222 12.29 21.07 -3.03
CA GLN A 222 12.82 21.30 -4.37
C GLN A 222 12.12 20.37 -5.35
N PRO A 223 10.97 20.79 -5.92
CA PRO A 223 10.26 19.97 -6.89
C PRO A 223 11.12 19.75 -8.13
N LYS A 224 11.01 18.55 -8.71
CA LYS A 224 11.63 18.20 -9.98
C LYS A 224 10.90 18.92 -11.10
N VAL A 225 11.60 19.77 -11.85
CA VAL A 225 11.04 20.54 -12.96
C VAL A 225 11.35 19.88 -14.28
N ILE A 226 10.33 19.64 -15.10
CA ILE A 226 10.43 19.00 -16.41
C ILE A 226 9.93 19.96 -17.48
N HIS A 227 10.70 20.15 -18.55
CA HIS A 227 10.26 20.95 -19.68
C HIS A 227 9.36 20.13 -20.61
N LEU A 228 8.16 20.64 -20.88
CA LEU A 228 7.18 19.98 -21.72
C LEU A 228 7.22 20.54 -23.15
N ALA A 229 7.54 19.68 -24.11
CA ALA A 229 7.37 19.97 -25.53
C ALA A 229 5.88 19.93 -25.94
N PRO A 230 5.50 20.61 -27.03
CA PRO A 230 4.12 20.59 -27.57
C PRO A 230 3.55 19.18 -27.79
N VAL A 231 4.41 18.23 -28.18
CA VAL A 231 4.03 16.84 -28.40
C VAL A 231 3.49 16.14 -27.15
N HIS A 232 3.77 16.65 -25.94
CA HIS A 232 3.26 16.07 -24.70
C HIS A 232 1.78 16.38 -24.43
N PHE A 233 1.20 17.34 -25.15
CA PHE A 233 -0.18 17.76 -24.94
C PHE A 233 -1.12 17.10 -25.94
N ASN A 234 -2.30 16.71 -25.47
CA ASN A 234 -3.43 16.39 -26.32
C ASN A 234 -4.22 17.68 -26.56
N VAL A 235 -4.03 18.30 -27.72
CA VAL A 235 -4.69 19.57 -28.07
C VAL A 235 -5.91 19.30 -28.93
N ARG A 236 -7.08 19.75 -28.47
CA ARG A 236 -8.30 19.88 -29.29
C ARG A 236 -8.44 21.34 -29.69
N PRO A 237 -8.15 21.70 -30.96
CA PRO A 237 -8.15 23.08 -31.41
C PRO A 237 -9.42 23.84 -31.02
N GLY A 238 -9.25 24.99 -30.37
CA GLY A 238 -10.35 25.87 -29.93
C GLY A 238 -11.20 25.36 -28.76
N ILE A 239 -10.89 24.20 -28.19
CA ILE A 239 -11.74 23.55 -27.17
C ILE A 239 -10.97 23.37 -25.87
N ALA A 240 -9.87 22.62 -25.90
CA ALA A 240 -9.14 22.23 -24.70
C ALA A 240 -7.74 21.73 -25.02
N ALA A 241 -6.87 21.80 -24.02
CA ALA A 241 -5.61 21.06 -23.99
C ALA A 241 -5.62 20.16 -22.76
N SER A 242 -5.04 18.97 -22.86
CA SER A 242 -4.81 18.14 -21.71
C SER A 242 -3.45 17.47 -21.70
N LEU A 243 -2.97 17.19 -20.50
CA LEU A 243 -1.76 16.44 -20.20
C LEU A 243 -2.16 15.21 -19.41
N THR A 244 -1.93 14.01 -19.96
CA THR A 244 -2.24 12.75 -19.26
C THR A 244 -0.98 12.19 -18.64
N ILE A 245 -1.06 11.96 -17.33
CA ILE A 245 0.01 11.35 -16.54
C ILE A 245 -0.34 9.91 -16.27
N TYR A 246 0.62 9.03 -16.52
CA TYR A 246 0.53 7.60 -16.32
C TYR A 246 1.47 7.16 -15.21
N ARG A 247 1.08 6.08 -14.51
CA ARG A 247 1.82 5.47 -13.42
C ARG A 247 2.05 3.98 -13.68
N GLY A 248 3.26 3.50 -13.41
CA GLY A 248 3.66 2.10 -13.55
C GLY A 248 4.44 1.58 -12.33
N GLN A 249 4.34 0.28 -12.05
CA GLN A 249 5.03 -0.37 -10.91
C GLN A 249 6.46 -0.82 -11.23
N GLU A 250 6.87 -0.67 -12.48
CA GLU A 250 8.18 -1.06 -13.01
C GLU A 250 9.12 0.15 -13.06
N THR A 251 10.43 -0.09 -12.94
CA THR A 251 11.46 0.95 -13.08
C THR A 251 11.51 1.48 -14.51
N THR A 252 11.44 0.60 -15.50
CA THR A 252 11.33 0.95 -16.92
C THR A 252 9.87 0.99 -17.34
N ILE A 253 9.47 2.01 -18.08
CA ILE A 253 8.11 2.09 -18.58
C ILE A 253 7.83 1.03 -19.63
N ASN A 254 6.80 0.21 -19.37
CA ASN A 254 6.10 -0.55 -20.38
C ASN A 254 4.70 0.05 -20.57
N ARG A 255 4.40 0.53 -21.78
CA ARG A 255 3.13 1.17 -22.13
C ARG A 255 1.91 0.32 -21.76
N ASP A 256 2.00 -0.99 -22.00
CA ASP A 256 0.87 -1.91 -21.78
C ASP A 256 0.61 -2.21 -20.30
N ARG A 257 1.56 -1.82 -19.43
CA ARG A 257 1.48 -2.01 -17.97
C ARG A 257 1.28 -0.70 -17.21
N MET A 258 1.21 0.42 -17.91
CA MET A 258 0.91 1.71 -17.31
C MET A 258 -0.59 1.88 -17.10
N VAL A 259 -0.96 2.49 -15.98
CA VAL A 259 -2.33 2.90 -15.69
C VAL A 259 -2.39 4.43 -15.69
N LYS A 260 -3.45 5.01 -16.26
CA LYS A 260 -3.69 6.45 -16.18
C LYS A 260 -3.82 6.85 -14.70
N ASP A 261 -2.99 7.79 -14.25
CA ASP A 261 -2.97 8.29 -12.87
C ASP A 261 -3.85 9.53 -12.76
N CYS A 262 -3.60 10.53 -13.62
CA CYS A 262 -4.43 11.72 -13.70
C CYS A 262 -4.40 12.36 -15.10
N GLU A 263 -5.34 13.28 -15.35
CA GLU A 263 -5.35 14.13 -16.53
C GLU A 263 -5.56 15.58 -16.10
N ILE A 264 -4.60 16.44 -16.45
CA ILE A 264 -4.66 17.87 -16.21
C ILE A 264 -5.22 18.50 -17.47
N SER A 265 -6.36 19.19 -17.38
CA SER A 265 -7.01 19.81 -18.53
C SER A 265 -7.21 21.31 -18.35
N TRP A 266 -7.09 22.04 -19.46
CA TRP A 266 -7.31 23.48 -19.54
C TRP A 266 -8.35 23.77 -20.62
N THR A 267 -9.33 24.59 -20.28
CA THR A 267 -10.43 25.03 -21.15
C THR A 267 -10.55 26.56 -21.11
N GLY A 268 -11.29 27.15 -22.05
CA GLY A 268 -11.61 28.58 -22.07
C GLY A 268 -10.38 29.49 -22.09
N ALA A 269 -10.35 30.52 -21.24
CA ALA A 269 -9.26 31.50 -21.19
C ALA A 269 -7.90 30.89 -20.76
N ALA A 270 -7.91 29.83 -19.95
CA ALA A 270 -6.70 29.10 -19.57
C ALA A 270 -6.12 28.32 -20.76
N PHE A 271 -6.99 27.80 -21.63
CA PHE A 271 -6.57 27.17 -22.89
C PHE A 271 -5.91 28.18 -23.83
N GLY A 272 -6.46 29.41 -23.97
CA GLY A 272 -5.87 30.44 -24.84
C GLY A 272 -4.39 30.67 -24.55
N ARG A 273 -4.06 30.94 -23.27
CA ARG A 273 -2.67 31.16 -22.81
C ARG A 273 -1.77 29.94 -23.02
N LEU A 274 -2.27 28.74 -22.73
CA LEU A 274 -1.50 27.51 -22.94
C LEU A 274 -1.29 27.22 -24.44
N SER A 275 -2.31 27.45 -25.27
CA SER A 275 -2.24 27.21 -26.70
C SER A 275 -1.27 28.18 -27.39
N GLU A 276 -1.29 29.46 -27.02
CA GLU A 276 -0.32 30.44 -27.47
C GLU A 276 1.09 30.08 -27.01
N ALA A 277 1.23 29.59 -25.78
CA ALA A 277 2.52 29.13 -25.27
C ALA A 277 3.05 27.91 -26.02
N VAL A 278 2.20 26.91 -26.21
CA VAL A 278 2.57 25.66 -26.89
C VAL A 278 2.86 25.88 -28.37
N VAL A 279 2.05 26.70 -29.06
CA VAL A 279 2.24 27.02 -30.47
C VAL A 279 3.37 28.02 -30.68
N GLY A 280 3.50 29.01 -29.79
CA GLY A 280 4.53 30.05 -29.81
C GLY A 280 5.89 29.59 -29.27
N GLY A 281 6.02 28.33 -28.83
CA GLY A 281 7.27 27.79 -28.31
C GLY A 281 7.69 28.35 -26.96
N LEU A 282 6.76 28.92 -26.19
CA LEU A 282 7.04 29.32 -24.82
C LEU A 282 7.31 28.08 -23.94
N PRO A 283 8.24 28.18 -22.98
CA PRO A 283 8.56 27.08 -22.10
C PRO A 283 7.36 26.77 -21.19
N VAL A 284 6.83 25.56 -21.32
CA VAL A 284 5.88 24.97 -20.37
C VAL A 284 6.64 24.02 -19.46
N GLN A 285 6.43 24.14 -18.16
CA GLN A 285 7.11 23.34 -17.15
C GLN A 285 6.11 22.52 -16.34
N LEU A 286 6.46 21.28 -16.05
CA LEU A 286 5.81 20.42 -15.06
C LEU A 286 6.71 20.34 -13.83
N SER A 287 6.26 20.93 -12.74
CA SER A 287 6.85 20.78 -11.42
C SER A 287 6.25 19.54 -10.74
N VAL A 288 7.11 18.66 -10.27
CA VAL A 288 6.72 17.43 -9.60
C VAL A 288 7.34 17.38 -8.22
N GLY A 289 6.49 17.33 -7.20
CA GLY A 289 6.92 17.38 -5.81
C GLY A 289 6.03 16.51 -4.93
N TRP A 290 6.23 16.58 -3.62
CA TRP A 290 5.33 15.93 -2.67
C TRP A 290 4.27 16.91 -2.17
N SER A 291 3.01 16.54 -2.33
CA SER A 291 1.88 17.24 -1.73
C SER A 291 1.09 16.27 -0.86
N ASN A 292 0.92 16.57 0.43
CA ASN A 292 0.01 15.84 1.33
C ASN A 292 0.12 14.29 1.30
N ASN A 293 1.33 13.76 1.11
CA ASN A 293 1.66 12.32 1.06
C ASN A 293 1.54 11.62 -0.31
N ALA A 294 1.26 12.37 -1.36
CA ALA A 294 1.30 11.89 -2.74
C ALA A 294 2.29 12.68 -3.59
N VAL A 295 2.67 12.10 -4.72
CA VAL A 295 3.35 12.85 -5.79
C VAL A 295 2.32 13.81 -6.39
N GLY A 296 2.60 15.10 -6.24
CA GLY A 296 1.79 16.19 -6.78
C GLY A 296 2.38 16.73 -8.07
N PHE A 297 1.50 17.18 -8.96
CA PHE A 297 1.85 17.69 -10.29
C PHE A 297 1.34 19.12 -10.42
N GLU A 298 2.22 20.04 -10.76
CA GLU A 298 1.87 21.44 -10.99
C GLU A 298 2.44 21.89 -12.33
N VAL A 299 1.61 22.47 -13.19
CA VAL A 299 2.04 22.97 -14.50
C VAL A 299 2.17 24.47 -14.43
N SER A 300 3.28 25.01 -14.93
CA SER A 300 3.52 26.44 -15.04
C SER A 300 3.90 26.82 -16.48
N VAL A 301 3.48 28.03 -16.88
CA VAL A 301 3.80 28.63 -18.18
C VAL A 301 4.55 29.92 -17.87
N ASN A 302 5.80 30.01 -18.32
CA ASN A 302 6.67 31.15 -18.04
C ASN A 302 6.72 31.52 -16.53
N GLY A 303 6.83 30.50 -15.66
CA GLY A 303 6.86 30.65 -14.21
C GLY A 303 5.52 30.96 -13.54
N THR A 304 4.44 31.15 -14.30
CA THR A 304 3.09 31.35 -13.74
C THR A 304 2.37 30.02 -13.64
N VAL A 305 2.04 29.60 -12.41
CA VAL A 305 1.27 28.38 -12.13
C VAL A 305 -0.08 28.45 -12.82
N GLN A 306 -0.38 27.41 -13.61
CA GLN A 306 -1.68 27.26 -14.25
C GLN A 306 -2.54 26.36 -13.36
N THR A 307 -3.42 26.96 -12.57
CA THR A 307 -4.50 26.22 -11.94
C THR A 307 -5.38 25.61 -13.03
N PRO A 308 -5.62 24.29 -13.01
CA PRO A 308 -6.60 23.67 -13.89
C PRO A 308 -7.92 24.43 -13.73
N GLY A 309 -8.63 24.67 -14.83
CA GLY A 309 -9.99 25.20 -14.71
C GLY A 309 -10.78 24.18 -13.90
N MET A 310 -11.33 24.58 -12.75
CA MET A 310 -12.36 23.78 -12.09
C MET A 310 -13.50 23.66 -13.10
N LEU A 311 -13.58 22.54 -13.79
CA LEU A 311 -14.85 22.10 -14.34
C LEU A 311 -15.74 21.91 -13.12
N ASP A 312 -16.83 22.67 -13.02
CA ASP A 312 -17.85 22.53 -11.98
C ASP A 312 -18.19 21.04 -11.83
N GLY A 313 -17.62 20.38 -10.81
CA GLY A 313 -17.78 18.94 -10.55
C GLY A 313 -16.51 18.09 -10.46
N PHE A 314 -15.30 18.59 -10.74
CA PHE A 314 -14.06 17.81 -10.58
C PHE A 314 -13.48 17.96 -9.17
N CYS A 315 -13.85 17.05 -8.27
CA CYS A 315 -13.04 16.74 -7.09
C CYS A 315 -11.80 15.97 -7.58
N MET A 316 -10.60 16.34 -7.13
CA MET A 316 -9.47 15.41 -7.16
C MET A 316 -9.83 14.26 -6.22
N ASP A 317 -10.57 13.28 -6.72
CA ASP A 317 -10.70 12.00 -6.02
C ASP A 317 -9.31 11.38 -6.01
N TYR A 318 -8.61 11.58 -4.88
CA TYR A 318 -7.56 10.67 -4.46
C TYR A 318 -8.23 9.31 -4.26
N ALA A 319 -8.40 8.56 -5.35
CA ALA A 319 -8.74 7.16 -5.29
C ALA A 319 -7.57 6.46 -4.60
N MET A 320 -7.66 6.36 -3.27
CA MET A 320 -6.92 5.36 -2.50
C MET A 320 -7.42 4.00 -2.98
N HIS A 321 -6.82 3.52 -4.07
CA HIS A 321 -6.92 2.13 -4.45
C HIS A 321 -6.09 1.34 -3.45
N ASP A 322 -6.76 0.92 -2.36
CA ASP A 322 -6.28 -0.14 -1.49
C ASP A 322 -6.14 -1.43 -2.33
N ALA A 323 -4.97 -2.04 -2.22
CA ALA A 323 -4.68 -3.39 -2.70
C ALA A 323 -4.98 -4.43 -1.63
#